data_AF-A0A2V7PAD2-F1
#
_entry.id   AF-A0A2V7PAD2-F1
#
_cell.length_a   1.000
_cell.length_b   1.000
_cell.length_c   1.000
_cell.angle_alpha   90.00
_cell.angle_beta   90.00
_cell.angle_gamma   90.00
#
_symmetry.space_group_name_H-M   'P 1'
#
loop_
_entity.id
_entity.type
_entity.pdbx_description
1 polymer ?
#
loop_
_entity_poly.entity_id
_entity_poly.type
_entity_poly.pdbx_seq_one_letter_code
_entity_poly.pdbx_strand_id
1 'polypeptide(L)'
;MIASFTRFSRLRRWGYTLLVIVGVLRIPAQAHFRLYAPLCDFRMAWDNSRLSLTKVPHFVLFGVFFLITAWQFDRLDRRSLSWSLVTTLALGILVELEEGATRTGNCRLADLLPDLGGALIAMAFLVPLILLRNRAADRIPPG
;
A
#
# COMPACT_ATOMS: atom_id res chain seq x y z
N MET A 1 8.07 32.20 -3.42
CA MET A 1 8.01 30.80 -3.90
C MET A 1 8.19 29.74 -2.80
N ILE A 2 9.00 29.97 -1.76
CA ILE A 2 9.28 29.00 -0.68
C ILE A 2 8.02 28.62 0.15
N ALA A 3 7.14 29.57 0.44
CA ALA A 3 5.92 29.32 1.22
C ALA A 3 4.95 28.32 0.55
N SER A 4 4.82 28.36 -0.79
CA SER A 4 3.93 27.46 -1.54
C SER A 4 4.42 26.00 -1.50
N PHE A 5 5.74 25.79 -1.59
CA PHE A 5 6.35 24.46 -1.56
C PHE A 5 6.20 23.77 -0.19
N THR A 6 6.29 24.53 0.91
CA THR A 6 6.03 23.99 2.26
C THR A 6 4.56 23.72 2.52
N ARG A 7 3.65 24.40 1.81
CA ARG A 7 2.20 24.17 1.92
C ARG A 7 1.79 22.92 1.17
N PHE A 8 2.33 22.71 -0.03
CA PHE A 8 2.05 21.52 -0.85
C PHE A 8 2.58 20.24 -0.20
N SER A 9 3.81 20.24 0.31
CA SER A 9 4.38 19.11 1.05
C SER A 9 3.60 18.79 2.33
N ARG A 10 3.15 19.81 3.07
CA ARG A 10 2.25 19.63 4.22
C ARG A 10 0.92 19.03 3.80
N LEU A 11 0.28 19.56 2.76
CA LEU A 11 -1.01 19.05 2.28
C LEU A 11 -0.91 17.58 1.82
N ARG A 12 0.15 17.24 1.09
CA ARG A 12 0.45 15.87 0.66
C ARG A 12 0.57 14.92 1.86
N ARG A 13 1.36 15.30 2.88
CA ARG A 13 1.55 14.50 4.09
C ARG A 13 0.25 14.36 4.88
N TRP A 14 -0.50 15.45 5.07
CA TRP A 14 -1.80 15.41 5.75
C TRP A 14 -2.82 14.56 5.00
N GLY A 15 -2.88 14.67 3.67
CA GLY A 15 -3.74 13.83 2.83
C GLY A 15 -3.40 12.35 2.95
N TYR A 16 -2.11 12.01 2.99
CA TYR A 16 -1.67 10.64 3.26
C TYR A 16 -2.05 10.15 4.66
N THR A 17 -1.79 10.96 5.69
CA THR A 17 -2.20 10.64 7.06
C THR A 17 -3.69 10.39 7.14
N LEU A 18 -4.50 11.25 6.52
CA LEU A 18 -5.96 11.09 6.50
C LEU A 18 -6.37 9.83 5.74
N LEU A 19 -5.73 9.51 4.60
CA LEU A 19 -5.96 8.28 3.85
C LEU A 19 -5.66 7.04 4.70
N VAL A 20 -4.55 7.03 5.43
CA VAL A 20 -4.18 5.92 6.33
C VAL A 20 -5.19 5.80 7.48
N ILE A 21 -5.54 6.91 8.14
CA ILE A 21 -6.54 6.91 9.23
C ILE A 21 -7.88 6.37 8.72
N VAL A 22 -8.36 6.87 7.58
CA VAL A 22 -9.63 6.41 6.99
C VAL A 22 -9.55 4.95 6.60
N GLY A 23 -8.43 4.50 6.01
CA GLY A 23 -8.22 3.10 5.64
C GLY A 23 -8.31 2.16 6.85
N VAL A 24 -7.57 2.46 7.91
CA VAL A 24 -7.52 1.69 9.17
C VAL A 24 -8.86 1.71 9.90
N LEU A 25 -9.54 2.85 9.95
CA LEU A 25 -10.79 2.94 10.71
C LEU A 25 -12.01 2.44 9.94
N ARG A 26 -11.89 2.15 8.64
CA ARG A 26 -13.03 1.77 7.80
C ARG A 26 -13.66 0.45 8.25
N ILE A 27 -12.87 -0.61 8.42
CA ILE A 27 -13.38 -1.94 8.77
C ILE A 27 -13.96 -1.94 10.19
N PRO A 28 -13.26 -1.41 11.22
CA PRO A 28 -13.83 -1.26 12.55
C PRO A 28 -15.13 -0.45 12.56
N ALA A 29 -15.19 0.68 11.83
CA ALA A 29 -16.39 1.51 11.77
C ALA A 29 -17.58 0.79 11.13
N GLN A 30 -17.35 0.03 10.04
CA GLN A 30 -18.38 -0.81 9.41
C GLN A 30 -18.91 -1.89 10.36
N ALA A 31 -18.05 -2.40 11.24
CA ALA A 31 -18.42 -3.36 12.29
C ALA A 31 -18.98 -2.69 13.56
N HIS A 32 -19.24 -1.38 13.54
CA HIS A 32 -19.65 -0.60 14.72
C HIS A 32 -18.71 -0.78 15.91
N PHE A 33 -17.41 -0.95 15.64
CA PHE A 33 -16.34 -1.19 16.61
C PHE A 33 -16.57 -2.42 17.50
N ARG A 34 -17.35 -3.40 17.02
CA ARG A 34 -17.51 -4.69 17.70
C ARG A 34 -16.32 -5.59 17.36
N LEU A 35 -15.40 -5.70 18.32
CA LEU A 35 -14.17 -6.46 18.18
C LEU A 35 -14.24 -7.78 18.94
N TYR A 36 -13.64 -8.81 18.36
CA TYR A 36 -13.52 -10.17 18.86
C TYR A 36 -12.05 -10.60 18.76
N ALA A 37 -11.70 -11.68 19.47
CA ALA A 37 -10.40 -12.32 19.28
C ALA A 37 -10.30 -12.85 17.83
N PRO A 38 -9.29 -12.42 17.04
CA PRO A 38 -9.17 -12.84 15.66
C PRO A 38 -8.76 -14.31 15.57
N LEU A 39 -9.50 -15.10 14.80
CA LEU A 39 -9.19 -16.49 14.48
C LEU A 39 -8.56 -16.55 13.09
N CYS A 40 -7.27 -16.21 13.02
CA CYS A 40 -6.55 -16.12 11.76
C CYS A 40 -5.96 -17.46 11.33
N ASP A 41 -6.14 -17.80 10.05
CA ASP A 41 -5.43 -18.91 9.42
C ASP A 41 -4.06 -18.44 8.95
N PHE A 42 -3.04 -18.74 9.76
CA PHE A 42 -1.64 -18.43 9.44
C PHE A 42 -0.98 -19.46 8.51
N ARG A 43 -1.71 -20.48 8.05
CA ARG A 43 -1.15 -21.53 7.20
C ARG A 43 -1.05 -21.03 5.76
N MET A 44 0.16 -21.08 5.23
CA MET A 44 0.43 -20.88 3.82
C MET A 44 0.15 -22.16 3.02
N ALA A 45 -1.11 -22.60 3.02
CA ALA A 45 -1.55 -23.78 2.27
C ALA A 45 -1.89 -23.41 0.82
N TRP A 46 -1.63 -24.34 -0.11
CA TRP A 46 -1.86 -24.12 -1.54
C TRP A 46 -3.30 -23.70 -1.87
N ASP A 47 -4.28 -24.33 -1.23
CA ASP A 47 -5.70 -24.02 -1.45
C ASP A 47 -6.06 -22.59 -1.02
N ASN A 48 -5.50 -22.14 0.11
CA ASN A 48 -5.64 -20.77 0.58
C ASN A 48 -4.99 -19.78 -0.39
N SER A 49 -3.73 -20.04 -0.78
CA SER A 49 -3.00 -19.17 -1.70
C SER A 49 -3.69 -19.03 -3.05
N ARG A 50 -4.21 -20.13 -3.63
CA ARG A 50 -4.93 -20.08 -4.90
C ARG A 50 -6.19 -19.25 -4.81
N LEU A 51 -6.95 -19.37 -3.72
CA LEU A 51 -8.15 -18.57 -3.51
C LEU A 51 -7.79 -17.09 -3.33
N SER A 52 -6.78 -16.78 -2.51
CA SER A 52 -6.29 -15.42 -2.28
C SER A 52 -5.83 -14.73 -3.57
N LEU A 53 -5.19 -15.46 -4.48
CA LEU A 53 -4.75 -14.92 -5.77
C LEU A 53 -5.90 -14.55 -6.72
N THR A 54 -7.14 -14.97 -6.44
CA THR A 54 -8.31 -14.50 -7.21
C THR A 54 -8.87 -13.16 -6.71
N LYS A 55 -8.38 -12.65 -5.58
CA LYS A 55 -8.80 -11.36 -5.00
C LYS A 55 -8.18 -10.18 -5.77
N VAL A 56 -8.63 -9.95 -7.01
CA VAL A 56 -8.22 -8.81 -7.84
C VAL A 56 -8.30 -7.46 -7.11
N PRO A 57 -9.32 -7.18 -6.25
CA PRO A 57 -9.35 -5.93 -5.49
C PRO A 57 -8.13 -5.68 -4.61
N HIS A 58 -7.54 -6.73 -4.01
CA HIS A 58 -6.34 -6.58 -3.17
C HIS A 58 -5.13 -6.14 -4.02
N PHE A 59 -4.91 -6.76 -5.18
CA PHE A 59 -3.84 -6.34 -6.09
C PHE A 59 -3.93 -4.85 -6.45
N VAL A 60 -5.13 -4.40 -6.81
CA VAL A 60 -5.35 -3.00 -7.21
C VAL A 60 -5.18 -2.06 -6.01
N LEU A 61 -5.84 -2.36 -4.89
CA LEU A 61 -5.85 -1.49 -3.71
C LEU A 61 -4.43 -1.32 -3.15
N PHE A 62 -3.70 -2.41 -2.96
CA PHE A 62 -2.36 -2.37 -2.37
C PHE A 62 -1.30 -1.89 -3.36
N GLY A 63 -1.48 -2.11 -4.67
CA GLY A 63 -0.67 -1.47 -5.70
C GLY A 63 -0.83 0.05 -5.70
N VAL A 64 -2.07 0.56 -5.65
CA VAL A 64 -2.33 2.00 -5.54
C VAL A 64 -1.80 2.56 -4.22
N PHE A 65 -2.02 1.86 -3.10
CA PHE A 65 -1.52 2.28 -1.80
C PHE A 65 0.02 2.36 -1.77
N PHE A 66 0.71 1.41 -2.41
CA PHE A 66 2.16 1.45 -2.59
C PHE A 66 2.60 2.72 -3.33
N LEU A 67 1.95 3.05 -4.46
CA LEU A 67 2.28 4.26 -5.25
C LEU A 67 2.05 5.54 -4.45
N ILE A 68 0.94 5.64 -3.73
CA ILE A 68 0.62 6.79 -2.89
C ILE A 68 1.64 6.93 -1.76
N THR A 69 2.05 5.82 -1.16
CA THR A 69 3.08 5.79 -0.10
C THR A 69 4.43 6.20 -0.67
N ALA A 70 4.82 5.70 -1.83
CA ALA A 70 6.06 6.09 -2.51
C ALA A 70 6.08 7.59 -2.85
N TRP A 71 4.93 8.15 -3.24
CA TRP A 71 4.79 9.57 -3.57
C TRP A 71 4.99 10.52 -2.38
N GLN A 72 4.99 10.02 -1.13
CA GLN A 72 5.25 10.82 0.07
C GLN A 72 6.72 11.25 0.19
N PHE A 73 7.63 10.48 -0.40
CA PHE A 73 9.06 10.74 -0.30
C PHE A 73 9.47 11.86 -1.27
N ASP A 74 10.40 12.71 -0.82
CA ASP A 74 10.93 13.80 -1.66
C ASP A 74 11.87 13.29 -2.75
N ARG A 75 12.43 12.09 -2.55
CA ARG A 75 13.24 11.36 -3.53
C ARG A 75 12.80 9.91 -3.55
N LEU A 76 12.69 9.35 -4.76
CA LEU A 76 12.44 7.93 -4.97
C LEU A 76 13.79 7.21 -5.12
N ASP A 77 14.25 6.59 -4.03
CA ASP A 77 15.44 5.75 -3.97
C ASP A 77 15.07 4.34 -3.47
N ARG A 78 16.08 3.46 -3.35
CA ARG A 78 15.85 2.09 -2.86
C ARG A 78 15.23 2.07 -1.46
N ARG A 79 15.60 3.02 -0.59
CA ARG A 79 15.10 3.11 0.79
C ARG A 79 13.63 3.52 0.79
N SER A 80 13.24 4.53 0.01
CA SER A 80 11.84 4.94 -0.11
C SER A 80 10.98 3.80 -0.65
N LEU A 81 11.42 3.10 -1.70
CA LEU A 81 10.68 1.97 -2.26
C LEU A 81 10.54 0.81 -1.27
N SER A 82 11.61 0.53 -0.50
CA SER A 82 11.59 -0.50 0.54
C SER A 82 10.61 -0.13 1.67
N TRP A 83 10.63 1.13 2.13
CA TRP A 83 9.67 1.61 3.13
C TRP A 83 8.24 1.60 2.60
N SER A 84 8.00 1.97 1.35
CA SER A 84 6.68 1.84 0.73
C SER A 84 6.19 0.41 0.73
N LEU A 85 7.06 -0.56 0.40
CA LEU A 85 6.70 -1.97 0.42
C LEU A 85 6.39 -2.47 1.83
N VAL A 86 7.24 -2.13 2.81
CA VAL A 86 7.03 -2.49 4.22
C VAL A 86 5.72 -1.92 4.74
N THR A 87 5.42 -0.65 4.46
CA THR A 87 4.17 -0.02 4.89
C THR A 87 2.96 -0.65 4.21
N THR A 88 3.06 -1.00 2.92
CA THR A 88 1.99 -1.74 2.21
C THR A 88 1.70 -3.08 2.85
N LEU A 89 2.73 -3.87 3.16
CA LEU A 89 2.56 -5.16 3.84
C LEU A 89 2.03 -5.01 5.27
N ALA A 90 2.51 -4.02 6.01
CA ALA A 90 2.03 -3.73 7.35
C ALA A 90 0.54 -3.37 7.34
N LEU A 91 0.09 -2.59 6.36
CA LEU A 91 -1.33 -2.30 6.19
C LEU A 91 -2.14 -3.55 5.79
N GLY A 92 -1.60 -4.40 4.92
CA GLY A 92 -2.24 -5.67 4.56
C GLY A 92 -2.45 -6.60 5.76
N ILE A 93 -1.41 -6.75 6.59
CA ILE A 93 -1.49 -7.50 7.86
C ILE A 93 -2.57 -6.89 8.76
N LEU A 94 -2.61 -5.57 8.87
CA LEU A 94 -3.58 -4.88 9.70
C LEU A 94 -5.01 -5.11 9.20
N VAL A 95 -5.25 -5.04 7.89
CA VAL A 95 -6.57 -5.30 7.27
C VAL A 95 -7.04 -6.73 7.56
N GLU A 96 -6.19 -7.73 7.40
CA GLU A 96 -6.54 -9.13 7.70
C GLU A 96 -6.87 -9.34 9.19
N LEU A 97 -6.08 -8.71 10.08
CA LEU A 97 -6.34 -8.73 11.51
C LEU A 97 -7.66 -8.02 11.86
N GLU A 98 -7.95 -6.90 11.22
CA GLU A 98 -9.20 -6.16 11.39
C GLU A 98 -10.38 -7.01 10.92
N GLU A 99 -10.34 -7.62 9.74
CA GLU A 99 -11.39 -8.51 9.24
C GLU A 99 -11.63 -9.71 10.17
N GLY A 100 -10.56 -10.28 10.72
CA GLY A 100 -10.65 -11.34 11.73
C GLY A 100 -11.26 -10.88 13.05
N ALA A 101 -10.86 -9.69 13.52
CA ALA A 101 -11.34 -9.12 14.77
C ALA A 101 -12.79 -8.65 14.67
N THR A 102 -13.25 -8.20 13.51
CA THR A 102 -14.63 -7.72 13.30
C THR A 102 -15.58 -8.78 12.76
N ARG A 103 -15.05 -9.95 12.34
CA ARG A 103 -15.80 -11.03 11.66
C ARG A 103 -16.46 -10.56 10.36
N THR A 104 -15.88 -9.57 9.67
CA THR A 104 -16.37 -9.07 8.38
C THR A 104 -15.79 -9.82 7.19
N GLY A 105 -14.72 -10.60 7.41
CA GLY A 105 -14.01 -11.33 6.37
C GLY A 105 -13.32 -12.58 6.91
N ASN A 106 -12.49 -13.19 6.07
CA ASN A 106 -11.68 -14.34 6.45
C ASN A 106 -10.27 -13.83 6.77
N CYS A 107 -9.83 -13.91 8.03
CA CYS A 107 -8.44 -13.58 8.35
C CYS A 107 -7.51 -14.70 7.85
N ARG A 108 -6.77 -14.46 6.77
CA ARG A 108 -5.86 -15.45 6.17
C ARG A 108 -4.53 -14.82 5.81
N LEU A 109 -3.44 -15.41 6.29
CA LEU A 109 -2.09 -14.96 5.94
C LEU A 109 -1.82 -15.02 4.42
N ALA A 110 -2.47 -15.96 3.72
CA ALA A 110 -2.37 -16.11 2.27
C ALA A 110 -2.85 -14.87 1.49
N ASP A 111 -3.70 -14.04 2.08
CA ASP A 111 -4.19 -12.79 1.47
C ASP A 111 -3.12 -11.68 1.44
N LEU A 112 -1.99 -11.87 2.12
CA LEU A 112 -0.80 -11.03 1.89
C LEU A 112 -0.16 -11.24 0.51
N LEU A 113 -0.43 -12.36 -0.17
CA LEU A 113 0.08 -12.61 -1.52
C LEU A 113 -0.43 -11.60 -2.54
N PRO A 114 -1.75 -11.40 -2.71
CA PRO A 114 -2.24 -10.38 -3.63
C PRO A 114 -1.82 -8.97 -3.21
N ASP A 115 -1.65 -8.68 -1.91
CA ASP A 115 -1.18 -7.38 -1.42
C ASP A 115 0.27 -7.10 -1.87
N LEU A 116 1.16 -8.08 -1.63
CA LEU A 116 2.54 -8.05 -2.10
C LEU A 116 2.59 -8.01 -3.62
N GLY A 117 1.79 -8.83 -4.30
CA GLY A 117 1.69 -8.89 -5.75
C GLY A 117 1.31 -7.54 -6.35
N GLY A 118 0.29 -6.88 -5.80
CA GLY A 118 -0.12 -5.53 -6.20
C GLY A 118 1.01 -4.51 -6.08
N ALA A 119 1.70 -4.51 -4.94
CA ALA A 119 2.83 -3.61 -4.70
C ALA A 119 3.99 -3.85 -5.67
N LEU A 120 4.33 -5.12 -5.93
CA LEU A 120 5.41 -5.51 -6.85
C LEU A 120 5.07 -5.16 -8.30
N ILE A 121 3.82 -5.37 -8.74
CA ILE A 121 3.34 -4.95 -10.05
C ILE A 121 3.49 -3.44 -10.18
N ALA A 122 3.02 -2.66 -9.21
CA ALA A 122 3.15 -1.20 -9.22
C ALA A 122 4.61 -0.75 -9.26
N MET A 123 5.49 -1.39 -8.49
CA MET A 123 6.93 -1.12 -8.49
C MET A 123 7.56 -1.44 -9.86
N ALA A 124 7.16 -2.55 -10.49
CA ALA A 124 7.65 -2.97 -11.79
C ALA A 124 7.29 -1.98 -12.92
N PHE A 125 6.22 -1.19 -12.76
CA PHE A 125 5.93 -0.07 -13.67
C PHE A 125 6.66 1.22 -13.26
N LEU A 126 6.68 1.53 -11.96
CA LEU A 126 7.24 2.78 -11.46
C LEU A 126 8.75 2.91 -11.72
N VAL A 127 9.51 1.84 -11.49
CA VAL A 127 10.97 1.86 -11.64
C VAL A 127 11.40 2.14 -13.09
N PRO A 128 10.90 1.43 -14.12
CA PRO A 128 11.19 1.75 -15.51
C PRO A 128 10.80 3.19 -15.88
N LEU A 129 9.65 3.69 -15.42
CA LEU A 129 9.22 5.06 -15.70
C LEU A 129 10.21 6.10 -15.15
N ILE A 130 10.73 5.89 -13.95
CA ILE A 130 11.76 6.75 -13.35
C ILE A 130 13.05 6.70 -14.19
N LEU A 131 13.48 5.50 -14.59
CA LEU A 131 14.69 5.32 -15.41
C LEU A 131 14.55 6.01 -16.77
N LEU A 132 13.41 5.86 -17.43
CA LEU A 132 13.12 6.51 -18.71
C LEU A 132 13.09 8.04 -18.57
N ARG A 133 12.44 8.56 -17.53
CA ARG A 133 12.40 10.01 -17.24
C ARG A 133 13.80 10.58 -17.03
N ASN A 134 14.63 9.91 -16.23
CA ASN A 134 15.98 10.38 -15.94
C ASN A 134 16.85 10.38 -17.21
N ARG A 135 16.80 9.31 -18.01
CA ARG A 135 17.49 9.25 -19.32
C ARG A 135 17.05 10.35 -20.28
N ALA A 136 15.78 10.74 -20.26
CA ALA A 136 15.27 11.82 -21.09
C ALA A 136 15.80 13.19 -20.64
N ALA A 137 15.90 13.41 -19.32
CA ALA A 137 16.46 14.64 -18.75
C ALA A 137 17.94 14.82 -19.12
N ASP A 138 18.73 13.74 -19.10
CA ASP A 138 20.16 13.76 -19.45
C ASP A 138 20.43 14.11 -20.93
N ARG A 139 19.41 13.99 -21.80
CA ARG A 139 19.53 14.28 -23.25
C ARG A 139 19.27 15.74 -23.62
N ILE A 140 18.80 16.57 -22.70
CA ILE A 140 18.53 17.98 -22.96
C ILE A 140 19.82 18.77 -22.70
N PRO A 141 20.49 19.34 -23.71
CA PRO A 141 21.72 20.11 -23.50
C PRO A 141 21.42 21.34 -22.64
N PRO A 142 22.36 21.76 -21.75
CA PRO A 142 22.23 23.02 -21.04
C PRO A 142 22.24 24.17 -22.08
N GLY A 143 21.17 24.95 -22.08
CA GLY A 143 21.06 26.19 -22.86
C GLY A 143 21.75 27.37 -22.19
#